data_AF-B4HTL9-F1
#
_entry.id   AF-B4HTL9-F1
#
_cell.length_a   1.000
_cell.length_b   1.000
_cell.length_c   1.000
_cell.angle_alpha   90.00
_cell.angle_beta   90.00
_cell.angle_gamma   90.00
#
_symmetry.space_group_name_H-M   'P 1'
#
loop_
_entity.id
_entity.type
_entity.pdbx_description
1 polymer ?
#
loop_
_entity_poly.entity_id
_entity_poly.type
_entity_poly.pdbx_seq_one_letter_code
_entity_poly.pdbx_strand_id
1 'polypeptide(L)'
;MWLRIMFILLLAHCLSALPAPEFDDQNSKTWSAEEACSEVTITTLMENQADPTCRTYVYCYVVNGSVYSLIRSCKSNQYFDHNLKMCRSEVPAECSAEAPTN
;
A
#
# COMPACT_ATOMS: atom_id res chain seq x y z
N MET A 1 -36.53 -27.25 -32.63
CA MET A 1 -36.24 -25.85 -32.24
C MET A 1 -36.19 -25.60 -30.72
N TRP A 2 -36.42 -26.61 -29.86
CA TRP A 2 -36.45 -26.40 -28.40
C TRP A 2 -35.10 -26.60 -27.69
N LEU A 3 -34.19 -27.42 -28.25
CA LEU A 3 -32.84 -27.62 -27.68
C LEU A 3 -31.90 -26.42 -27.86
N ARG A 4 -32.12 -25.58 -28.89
CA ARG A 4 -31.28 -24.39 -29.13
C ARG A 4 -31.60 -23.23 -28.17
N ILE A 5 -32.83 -23.18 -27.65
CA ILE A 5 -33.27 -22.12 -26.72
C ILE A 5 -32.68 -22.37 -25.31
N MET A 6 -32.54 -23.63 -24.90
CA MET A 6 -31.88 -23.99 -23.63
C MET A 6 -30.38 -23.67 -23.63
N PHE A 7 -29.69 -23.79 -24.77
CA PHE A 7 -28.28 -23.42 -24.90
C PHE A 7 -28.03 -21.91 -24.83
N ILE A 8 -29.00 -21.10 -25.28
CA ILE A 8 -28.92 -19.63 -25.20
C ILE A 8 -29.16 -19.16 -23.75
N LEU A 9 -30.02 -19.85 -22.99
CA LEU A 9 -30.21 -19.58 -21.56
C LEU A 9 -28.97 -19.93 -20.73
N LEU A 10 -28.24 -21.01 -21.03
CA LEU A 10 -27.05 -21.40 -20.27
C LEU A 10 -25.88 -20.40 -20.36
N LEU A 11 -25.77 -19.65 -21.45
CA LEU A 11 -24.71 -18.64 -21.66
C LEU A 11 -25.01 -17.29 -21.00
N ALA A 12 -26.28 -17.00 -20.68
CA ALA A 12 -26.67 -15.73 -20.07
C ALA A 12 -26.44 -15.68 -18.56
N HIS A 13 -26.05 -16.79 -17.93
CA HIS A 13 -25.91 -16.87 -16.47
C HIS A 13 -24.51 -16.56 -15.93
N CYS A 14 -23.54 -16.24 -16.79
CA CYS A 14 -22.19 -15.87 -16.35
C CYS A 14 -21.97 -14.35 -16.23
N LEU A 15 -22.96 -13.51 -16.55
CA LEU A 15 -22.82 -12.04 -16.52
C LEU A 15 -23.48 -11.36 -15.31
N SER A 16 -23.83 -12.13 -14.28
CA SER A 16 -24.28 -11.60 -12.98
C SER A 16 -23.46 -12.18 -11.83
N ALA A 17 -22.16 -12.37 -12.04
CA ALA A 17 -21.23 -12.21 -10.92
C ALA A 17 -21.18 -10.70 -10.64
N LEU A 18 -22.18 -10.21 -9.92
CA LEU A 18 -22.04 -8.94 -9.20
C LEU A 18 -20.74 -9.08 -8.40
N PRO A 19 -19.80 -8.12 -8.49
CA PRO A 19 -18.72 -8.05 -7.53
C PRO A 19 -19.35 -8.22 -6.15
N ALA A 20 -18.80 -9.13 -5.33
CA ALA A 20 -19.19 -9.22 -3.94
C ALA A 20 -19.23 -7.79 -3.39
N PRO A 21 -20.24 -7.41 -2.59
CA PRO A 21 -20.23 -6.10 -1.95
C PRO A 21 -18.88 -5.99 -1.27
N GLU A 22 -18.00 -5.13 -1.82
CA GLU A 22 -16.76 -4.76 -1.18
C GLU A 22 -17.25 -4.21 0.14
N PHE A 23 -16.89 -4.89 1.22
CA PHE A 23 -17.19 -4.47 2.56
C PHE A 23 -16.45 -3.14 2.71
N ASP A 24 -17.17 -2.08 2.39
CA ASP A 24 -16.68 -0.72 2.30
C ASP A 24 -16.49 -0.29 3.75
N ASP A 25 -15.36 -0.68 4.28
CA ASP A 25 -14.86 -0.36 5.61
C ASP A 25 -14.46 1.13 5.55
N GLN A 26 -15.45 2.01 5.43
CA GLN A 26 -15.28 3.46 5.30
C GLN A 26 -14.78 4.13 6.60
N ASN A 27 -14.26 3.34 7.55
CA ASN A 27 -13.45 3.78 8.68
C ASN A 27 -12.14 2.96 8.86
N SER A 28 -11.80 2.11 7.89
CA SER A 28 -10.61 1.25 7.86
C SER A 28 -9.96 1.34 6.48
N LYS A 29 -9.67 2.55 6.00
CA LYS A 29 -8.67 2.70 4.94
C LYS A 29 -7.32 2.31 5.54
N THR A 30 -6.97 1.04 5.41
CA THR A 30 -5.64 0.55 5.79
C THR A 30 -4.64 1.30 4.91
N TRP A 31 -3.72 2.01 5.55
CA TRP A 31 -2.67 2.73 4.82
C TRP A 31 -1.88 1.76 3.96
N SER A 32 -1.46 2.21 2.77
CA SER A 32 -0.60 1.42 1.90
C SER A 32 0.43 2.29 1.18
N ALA A 33 1.56 1.68 0.83
CA ALA A 33 2.68 2.38 0.21
C ALA A 33 2.36 2.80 -1.23
N GLU A 34 1.58 2.01 -1.96
CA GLU A 34 1.13 2.34 -3.32
C GLU A 34 0.23 3.57 -3.35
N GLU A 35 -0.71 3.68 -2.42
CA GLU A 35 -1.57 4.86 -2.31
C GLU A 35 -0.75 6.09 -1.93
N ALA A 36 0.16 5.95 -0.95
CA ALA A 36 1.03 7.04 -0.51
C ALA A 36 1.93 7.58 -1.64
N CYS A 37 2.35 6.74 -2.58
CA CYS A 37 3.16 7.14 -3.71
C CYS A 37 2.35 7.62 -4.94
N SER A 38 1.04 7.46 -4.96
CA SER A 38 0.22 7.64 -6.18
C SER A 38 0.33 9.03 -6.83
N GLU A 39 0.54 10.08 -6.02
CA GLU A 39 0.63 11.47 -6.48
C GLU A 39 2.09 11.98 -6.64
N VAL A 40 3.07 11.11 -6.40
CA VAL A 40 4.49 11.49 -6.46
C VAL A 40 4.93 11.65 -7.92
N THR A 41 5.50 12.82 -8.25
CA THR A 41 6.03 13.10 -9.60
C THR A 41 7.55 12.97 -9.71
N ILE A 42 8.26 12.88 -8.59
CA ILE A 42 9.72 12.77 -8.50
C ILE A 42 10.07 11.72 -7.45
N THR A 43 11.05 10.86 -7.74
CA THR A 43 11.58 9.88 -6.78
C THR A 43 11.88 10.51 -5.42
N THR A 44 11.30 9.95 -4.35
CA THR A 44 11.38 10.50 -2.99
C THR A 44 11.26 9.42 -1.92
N LEU A 45 11.62 9.78 -0.69
CA LEU A 45 11.42 8.95 0.49
C LEU A 45 10.27 9.50 1.34
N MET A 46 9.47 8.62 1.92
CA MET A 46 8.34 8.98 2.77
C MET A 46 8.32 8.10 3.99
N GLU A 47 7.64 8.58 5.03
CA GLU A 47 7.38 7.79 6.23
C GLU A 47 6.55 6.56 5.89
N ASN A 48 6.87 5.43 6.52
CA ASN A 48 6.00 4.27 6.51
C ASN A 48 5.01 4.36 7.68
N GLN A 49 3.77 4.79 7.42
CA GLN A 49 2.76 4.95 8.48
C GLN A 49 2.30 3.62 9.08
N ALA A 50 2.58 2.49 8.42
CA ALA A 50 2.36 1.16 9.00
C ALA A 50 3.50 0.70 9.93
N ASP A 51 4.58 1.48 10.06
CA ASP A 51 5.70 1.18 10.95
C ASP A 51 5.87 2.26 12.02
N PRO A 52 5.23 2.09 13.20
CA PRO A 52 5.37 3.05 14.29
C PRO A 52 6.78 3.07 14.88
N THR A 53 7.68 2.13 14.54
CA THR A 53 9.06 2.13 15.02
C THR A 53 10.00 2.94 14.14
N CYS A 54 9.52 3.43 12.98
CA CYS A 54 10.30 4.15 11.98
C CYS A 54 11.54 3.38 11.49
N ARG A 55 11.57 2.05 11.61
CA ARG A 55 12.69 1.22 11.12
C ARG A 55 12.60 0.96 9.63
N THR A 56 11.49 1.33 9.03
CA THR A 56 11.22 1.24 7.61
C THR A 56 10.69 2.56 7.07
N TYR A 57 10.81 2.72 5.76
CA TYR A 57 10.38 3.89 5.02
C TYR A 57 9.86 3.48 3.65
N VAL A 58 9.07 4.35 3.03
CA VAL A 58 8.59 4.15 1.67
C VAL A 58 9.54 4.83 0.70
N TYR A 59 10.02 4.06 -0.26
CA TYR A 59 10.74 4.54 -1.43
C TYR A 59 9.77 4.63 -2.60
N CYS A 60 9.32 5.84 -2.90
CA CYS A 60 8.55 6.13 -4.11
C CYS A 60 9.53 6.46 -5.22
N TYR A 61 9.52 5.70 -6.31
CA TYR A 61 10.45 5.92 -7.41
C TYR A 61 9.71 5.99 -8.75
N VAL A 62 10.16 6.93 -9.58
CA VAL A 62 9.56 7.20 -10.89
C VAL A 62 10.49 6.66 -11.97
N VAL A 63 9.99 5.77 -12.81
CA VAL A 63 10.72 5.18 -13.94
C VAL A 63 9.84 5.30 -15.17
N ASN A 64 10.36 5.95 -16.22
CA ASN A 64 9.64 6.17 -17.48
C ASN A 64 8.25 6.80 -17.30
N GLY A 65 8.10 7.70 -16.32
CA GLY A 65 6.83 8.36 -16.01
C GLY A 65 5.82 7.52 -15.22
N SER A 66 6.14 6.26 -14.90
CA SER A 66 5.35 5.43 -13.98
C SER A 66 5.90 5.51 -12.57
N VAL A 67 5.01 5.51 -11.58
CA VAL A 67 5.36 5.58 -10.15
C VAL A 67 5.25 4.20 -9.53
N TYR A 68 6.22 3.87 -8.67
CA TYR A 68 6.29 2.60 -7.96
C TYR A 68 6.63 2.87 -6.49
N SER A 69 6.16 1.98 -5.61
CA SER A 69 6.43 2.03 -4.17
C SER A 69 7.21 0.80 -3.72
N LEU A 70 8.17 1.00 -2.81
CA LEU A 70 8.88 -0.08 -2.13
C LEU A 70 9.05 0.28 -0.66
N ILE A 71 8.70 -0.65 0.22
CA ILE A 71 9.08 -0.55 1.62
C ILE A 71 10.55 -0.95 1.75
N ARG A 72 11.32 -0.13 2.46
CA ARG A 72 12.76 -0.31 2.69
C ARG A 72 13.04 -0.21 4.17
N SER A 73 14.02 -0.99 4.64
CA SER A 73 14.46 -0.95 6.02
C SER A 73 15.68 -0.04 6.17
N CYS A 74 15.70 0.72 7.27
CA CYS A 74 16.92 1.33 7.76
C CYS A 74 17.91 0.26 8.25
N LYS A 75 19.19 0.61 8.38
CA LYS A 75 20.18 -0.30 8.97
C LYS A 75 19.86 -0.54 10.46
N SER A 76 20.48 -1.56 11.06
CA SER A 76 20.36 -1.79 12.50
C SER A 76 20.67 -0.54 13.31
N ASN A 77 19.86 -0.28 14.34
CA ASN A 77 19.95 0.91 15.19
C ASN A 77 19.85 2.24 14.43
N GLN A 78 19.14 2.23 13.31
CA GLN A 78 18.74 3.45 12.61
C GLN A 78 17.22 3.55 12.46
N TYR A 79 16.77 4.79 12.35
CA TYR A 79 15.38 5.22 12.30
C TYR A 79 15.23 6.21 11.16
N PHE A 80 14.15 6.11 10.40
CA PHE A 80 13.86 7.00 9.31
C PHE A 80 13.42 8.36 9.86
N ASP A 81 14.14 9.40 9.47
CA ASP A 81 13.78 10.78 9.74
C ASP A 81 13.02 11.34 8.53
N HIS A 82 11.72 11.64 8.69
CA HIS A 82 10.91 12.13 7.58
C HIS A 82 11.28 13.54 7.14
N ASN A 83 11.90 14.35 8.00
CA ASN A 83 12.26 15.73 7.72
C ASN A 83 13.52 15.78 6.86
N LEU A 84 14.48 14.92 7.19
CA LEU A 84 15.74 14.79 6.46
C LEU A 84 15.71 13.75 5.35
N LYS A 85 14.64 12.95 5.26
CA LYS A 85 14.45 11.92 4.24
C LYS A 85 15.61 10.92 4.24
N MET A 86 16.02 10.47 5.43
CA MET A 86 17.14 9.53 5.57
C MET A 86 17.10 8.75 6.88
N CYS A 87 17.75 7.59 6.91
CA CYS A 87 17.95 6.82 8.13
C CYS A 87 19.09 7.42 8.97
N ARG A 88 18.84 7.64 10.26
CA ARG A 88 19.80 8.18 11.23
C ARG A 88 19.79 7.38 12.53
N SER A 89 20.78 7.60 13.40
CA SER A 89 20.89 6.86 14.66
C SER A 89 20.06 7.47 15.79
N GLU A 90 19.67 8.74 15.66
CA GLU A 90 18.77 9.41 16.59
C GLU A 90 17.33 8.90 16.39
N VAL A 91 16.64 8.57 17.47
CA VAL A 91 15.23 8.16 17.46
C VAL A 91 14.36 9.43 17.33
N PRO A 92 13.56 9.60 16.27
CA PRO A 92 12.58 10.68 16.20
C PRO A 92 11.53 10.54 17.30
N ALA A 93 10.97 11.67 17.75
CA ALA A 93 10.06 11.70 18.90
C ALA A 93 8.74 10.94 18.65
N GLU A 94 8.31 10.88 17.38
CA GLU A 94 7.13 10.19 16.89
C GLU A 94 7.28 8.66 16.81
N CYS A 95 8.48 8.13 16.98
CA CYS A 95 8.75 6.70 16.84
C CYS A 95 8.60 5.96 18.17
N SER A 96 7.87 4.86 18.15
CA SER A 96 7.76 3.92 19.26
C SER A 96 9.08 3.18 19.45
N ALA A 97 9.58 3.15 20.69
CA ALA A 97 10.87 2.53 21.01
C ALA A 97 10.90 1.01 20.76
N GLU A 98 9.74 0.35 20.61
CA GLU A 98 9.62 -1.10 20.49
C GLU A 98 8.62 -1.48 19.38
N ALA A 99 8.96 -2.52 18.61
CA ALA A 99 8.02 -3.15 17.68
C ALA A 99 6.90 -3.83 18.49
N PRO A 100 5.64 -3.83 18.01
CA PRO A 100 4.58 -4.53 18.70
C PRO A 100 4.97 -6.01 18.85
N THR A 101 5.21 -6.44 20.07
CA THR A 101 5.37 -7.85 20.43
C THR A 101 4.00 -8.49 20.34
N ASN A 102 3.82 -9.34 19.34
CA ASN A 102 2.64 -10.18 19.15
C ASN A 102 2.56 -11.26 20.25
#